data_AF-A0A9P4MU46-F1
#
_entry.id   AF-A0A9P4MU46-F1
#
_cell.length_a   1.000
_cell.length_b   1.000
_cell.length_c   1.000
_cell.angle_alpha   90.00
_cell.angle_beta   90.00
_cell.angle_gamma   90.00
#
_symmetry.space_group_name_H-M   'P 1'
#
loop_
_entity.id
_entity.type
_entity.pdbx_description
1 polymer ?
#
loop_
_entity_poly.entity_id
_entity_poly.type
_entity_poly.pdbx_seq_one_letter_code
_entity_poly.pdbx_strand_id
1 'polypeptide(L)'
;MAVLKNFTITTTGDLGRGKSSDNLRKWVEANGGRWLPNVTKDTTHLITSKESWRKGCAAVEKAKEVNAYIVNFDWLEDTLQSRRKKPEKKYRMDVVENGKKKERKTVKKMERLGKKGDRTKFEKGVDMAQQDIGSGTSLAHDLSLTTGFQFQNLKLSIGFFKSSLSALADMRKKREEKKMLVKQAAAAAEANSPAVMLAIPSPSPATPSNLYHLYLDSSGFEYKILLTRTDMSRNQITRYNLRLYESHTIPHVYCTFIQFIAPRISSTIREPTPPIIPGMAIANRVVDIKHDASIKPERKTKEDPDAKIFCPSPPKSKAPTSHPLPFKRLLAPPNSEYHLAFAVFRAAFEHLTLLPWEERQNPSLQRIRAEANGLEPFAYLRPQPGMPVGVFPQIAFEKIPHPFSDLPSKAAEIITELPGMDVKLSADSGGIGREIAAEARLKCRAEKKIEEKRIKEEFEEKKKESKRKTVKVELVDGVWVGKPAKAARSSFFDFER
;
A
#
# COMPACT_ATOMS: atom_id res chain seq x y z
N MET A 1 -51.79 -15.39 18.48
CA MET A 1 -51.41 -16.78 18.17
C MET A 1 -50.62 -17.36 19.34
N ALA A 2 -50.96 -18.56 19.81
CA ALA A 2 -50.22 -19.26 20.87
C ALA A 2 -48.90 -19.83 20.31
N VAL A 3 -47.80 -19.11 20.51
CA VAL A 3 -46.48 -19.45 19.92
C VAL A 3 -45.93 -20.75 20.48
N LEU A 4 -46.24 -21.05 21.75
CA LEU A 4 -45.75 -22.23 22.45
C LEU A 4 -46.74 -23.41 22.45
N LYS A 5 -47.77 -23.37 21.59
CA LYS A 5 -48.75 -24.45 21.46
C LYS A 5 -48.04 -25.78 21.15
N ASN A 6 -48.33 -26.80 21.97
CA ASN A 6 -47.76 -28.16 21.98
C ASN A 6 -46.37 -28.31 22.62
N PHE A 7 -45.84 -27.29 23.30
CA PHE A 7 -44.62 -27.46 24.09
C PHE A 7 -44.93 -27.70 25.56
N THR A 8 -44.25 -28.70 26.12
CA THR A 8 -44.23 -29.01 27.54
C THR A 8 -42.84 -28.68 28.06
N ILE A 9 -42.71 -27.60 28.80
CA ILE A 9 -41.44 -27.00 29.18
C ILE A 9 -41.22 -27.19 30.68
N THR A 10 -40.01 -27.63 31.04
CA THR A 10 -39.51 -27.72 32.42
C THR A 10 -38.23 -26.91 32.55
N THR A 11 -37.92 -26.42 33.75
CA THR A 11 -36.62 -25.78 34.06
C THR A 11 -35.82 -26.52 35.09
N THR A 12 -34.49 -26.45 34.98
CA THR A 12 -33.60 -26.91 36.05
C THR A 12 -32.39 -25.98 36.23
N GLY A 13 -32.08 -25.69 37.50
CA GLY A 13 -30.98 -24.81 37.88
C GLY A 13 -31.36 -23.34 37.98
N ASP A 14 -30.44 -22.55 38.53
CA ASP A 14 -30.57 -21.09 38.57
C ASP A 14 -30.22 -20.50 37.20
N LEU A 15 -31.18 -19.82 36.58
CA LEU A 15 -31.04 -19.17 35.29
C LEU A 15 -30.59 -17.70 35.41
N GLY A 16 -30.40 -17.20 36.64
CA GLY A 16 -29.94 -15.85 36.95
C GLY A 16 -31.05 -14.92 37.46
N ARG A 17 -30.65 -13.69 37.84
CA ARG A 17 -31.56 -12.68 38.41
C ARG A 17 -32.77 -12.40 37.51
N GLY A 18 -33.97 -12.47 38.09
CA GLY A 18 -35.24 -12.22 37.40
C GLY A 18 -35.82 -13.41 36.62
N LYS A 19 -35.08 -14.52 36.51
CA LYS A 19 -35.44 -15.72 35.73
C LYS A 19 -35.83 -16.89 36.63
N SER A 20 -36.64 -16.62 37.67
CA SER A 20 -37.20 -17.66 38.53
C SER A 20 -38.14 -18.59 37.76
N SER A 21 -38.23 -19.85 38.18
CA SER A 21 -39.16 -20.86 37.64
C SER A 21 -40.59 -20.33 37.56
N ASP A 22 -41.01 -19.50 38.51
CA ASP A 22 -42.37 -18.94 38.55
C ASP A 22 -42.61 -17.91 37.44
N ASN A 23 -41.60 -17.10 37.11
CA ASN A 23 -41.69 -16.14 36.02
C ASN A 23 -41.74 -16.86 34.67
N LEU A 24 -40.90 -17.90 34.52
CA LEU A 24 -40.89 -18.69 33.29
C LEU A 24 -42.22 -19.44 33.11
N ARG A 25 -42.78 -20.00 34.19
CA ARG A 25 -44.12 -20.61 34.18
C ARG A 25 -45.16 -19.63 33.64
N LYS A 26 -45.23 -18.42 34.20
CA LYS A 26 -46.15 -17.36 33.74
C LYS A 26 -45.97 -17.05 32.26
N TRP A 27 -44.72 -16.92 31.79
CA TRP A 27 -44.44 -16.63 30.37
C TRP A 27 -44.83 -17.78 29.43
N VAL A 28 -44.59 -19.02 29.83
CA VAL A 28 -44.93 -20.21 29.02
C VAL A 28 -46.45 -20.38 28.94
N GLU A 29 -47.15 -20.32 30.07
CA GLU A 29 -48.61 -20.46 30.14
C GLU A 29 -49.31 -19.33 29.39
N ALA A 30 -48.86 -18.07 29.53
CA ALA A 30 -49.42 -16.92 28.80
C ALA A 30 -49.27 -17.02 27.27
N ASN A 31 -48.34 -17.83 26.76
CA ASN A 31 -48.11 -18.04 25.32
C ASN A 31 -48.63 -19.41 24.84
N GLY A 32 -49.45 -20.08 25.65
CA GLY A 32 -50.15 -21.33 25.32
C GLY A 32 -49.29 -22.60 25.36
N GLY A 33 -48.17 -22.58 26.08
CA GLY A 33 -47.39 -23.76 26.41
C GLY A 33 -47.82 -24.39 27.74
N ARG A 34 -47.46 -25.66 27.96
CA ARG A 34 -47.68 -26.37 29.22
C ARG A 34 -46.39 -26.32 30.05
N TRP A 35 -46.50 -25.93 31.31
CA TRP A 35 -45.39 -25.94 32.25
C TRP A 35 -45.43 -27.19 33.13
N LEU A 36 -44.28 -27.81 33.36
CA LEU A 36 -44.12 -28.88 34.35
C LEU A 36 -43.01 -28.51 35.36
N PRO A 37 -43.22 -28.81 36.66
CA PRO A 37 -42.20 -28.58 37.68
C PRO A 37 -41.07 -29.61 37.61
N ASN A 38 -41.36 -30.82 37.13
CA ASN A 38 -40.43 -31.94 37.04
C ASN A 38 -40.47 -32.55 35.64
N VAL A 39 -39.33 -33.14 35.24
CA VAL A 39 -39.22 -33.83 33.95
C VAL A 39 -40.03 -35.12 33.99
N THR A 40 -41.04 -35.20 33.12
CA THR A 40 -41.88 -36.39 32.88
C THR A 40 -41.75 -36.86 31.43
N LYS A 41 -42.38 -38.00 31.09
CA LYS A 41 -42.36 -38.58 29.73
C LYS A 41 -42.89 -37.65 28.63
N ASP A 42 -43.78 -36.71 28.97
CA ASP A 42 -44.38 -35.77 28.01
C ASP A 42 -43.58 -34.46 27.88
N THR A 43 -42.41 -34.37 28.52
CA THR A 43 -41.58 -33.16 28.50
C THR A 43 -40.87 -33.04 27.16
N THR A 44 -41.12 -31.93 26.45
CA THR A 44 -40.49 -31.70 25.14
C THR A 44 -39.21 -30.87 25.26
N HIS A 45 -39.16 -29.92 26.20
CA HIS A 45 -38.02 -29.03 26.40
C HIS A 45 -37.62 -28.92 27.86
N LEU A 46 -36.33 -29.11 28.13
CA LEU A 46 -35.70 -28.78 29.40
C LEU A 46 -34.82 -27.55 29.21
N ILE A 47 -35.21 -26.45 29.85
CA ILE A 47 -34.39 -25.24 29.94
C ILE A 47 -33.45 -25.41 31.12
N THR A 48 -32.15 -25.38 30.88
CA THR A 48 -31.15 -25.61 31.93
C THR A 48 -30.09 -24.53 31.95
N SER A 49 -29.59 -24.24 33.15
CA SER A 49 -28.42 -23.39 33.32
C SER A 49 -27.15 -24.12 32.90
N LYS A 50 -26.11 -23.35 32.55
CA LYS A 50 -24.80 -23.90 32.24
C LYS A 50 -24.21 -24.71 33.39
N GLU A 51 -24.47 -24.30 34.62
CA GLU A 51 -23.92 -24.97 35.80
C GLU A 51 -24.57 -26.34 36.03
N SER A 52 -25.90 -26.40 35.93
CA SER A 52 -26.66 -27.64 36.09
C SER A 52 -26.39 -28.65 34.97
N TRP A 53 -26.19 -28.17 33.74
CA TRP A 53 -25.74 -29.01 32.63
C TRP A 53 -24.37 -29.63 32.88
N ARG A 54 -23.39 -28.83 33.35
CA ARG A 54 -22.03 -29.30 33.64
C ARG A 54 -21.96 -30.24 34.83
N LYS A 55 -22.80 -30.04 35.84
CA LYS A 55 -22.88 -30.90 37.03
C LYS A 55 -23.60 -32.23 36.74
N GLY A 56 -24.38 -32.31 35.66
CA GLY A 56 -25.15 -33.52 35.34
C GLY A 56 -26.25 -33.77 36.37
N CYS A 57 -27.05 -32.76 36.69
CA CYS A 57 -28.15 -32.93 37.65
C CYS A 57 -29.15 -34.01 37.18
N ALA A 58 -29.81 -34.70 38.11
CA ALA A 58 -30.77 -35.78 37.81
C ALA A 58 -31.87 -35.38 36.79
N ALA A 59 -32.28 -34.11 36.76
CA ALA A 59 -33.23 -33.60 35.76
C ALA A 59 -32.67 -33.62 34.32
N VAL A 60 -31.37 -33.37 34.15
CA VAL A 60 -30.67 -33.41 32.85
C VAL A 60 -30.54 -34.86 32.38
N GLU A 61 -30.29 -35.81 33.27
CA GLU A 61 -30.21 -37.24 32.95
C GLU A 61 -31.58 -37.79 32.56
N LYS A 62 -32.62 -37.52 33.34
CA LYS A 62 -34.01 -37.87 33.00
C LYS A 62 -34.46 -37.27 31.67
N ALA A 63 -34.06 -36.03 31.38
CA ALA A 63 -34.38 -35.41 30.09
C ALA A 63 -33.68 -36.10 28.89
N LYS A 64 -32.49 -36.67 29.09
CA LYS A 64 -31.83 -37.49 28.07
C LYS A 64 -32.56 -38.82 27.87
N GLU A 65 -33.00 -39.47 28.95
CA GLU A 65 -33.76 -40.73 28.89
C GLU A 65 -35.09 -40.56 28.14
N VAL A 66 -35.78 -39.45 28.38
CA VAL A 66 -37.05 -39.11 27.71
C VAL A 66 -36.83 -38.52 26.30
N ASN A 67 -35.57 -38.30 25.89
CA ASN A 67 -35.20 -37.66 24.62
C ASN A 67 -35.80 -36.25 24.44
N ALA A 68 -35.88 -35.48 25.54
CA ALA A 68 -36.30 -34.09 25.53
C ALA A 68 -35.18 -33.17 25.02
N TYR A 69 -35.54 -32.03 24.41
CA TYR A 69 -34.56 -31.05 23.96
C TYR A 69 -34.00 -30.25 25.15
N ILE A 70 -32.70 -30.40 25.41
CA ILE A 70 -32.01 -29.70 26.49
C ILE A 70 -31.38 -28.42 25.94
N VAL A 71 -32.01 -27.28 26.24
CA VAL A 71 -31.71 -25.98 25.62
C VAL A 71 -31.35 -24.91 26.65
N ASN A 72 -30.63 -23.88 26.20
CA ASN A 72 -30.40 -22.69 27.02
C ASN A 72 -31.65 -21.79 27.07
N PHE A 73 -31.73 -20.94 28.10
CA PHE A 73 -32.79 -19.94 28.27
C PHE A 73 -33.03 -19.07 27.03
N ASP A 74 -31.96 -18.73 26.29
CA ASP A 74 -32.02 -17.89 25.08
C ASP A 74 -33.00 -18.43 24.04
N TRP A 75 -33.26 -19.74 23.98
CA TRP A 75 -34.27 -20.30 23.07
C TRP A 75 -35.67 -19.82 23.41
N LEU A 76 -36.03 -19.80 24.70
CA LEU A 76 -37.34 -19.35 25.17
C LEU A 76 -37.47 -17.84 24.95
N GLU A 77 -36.44 -17.08 25.31
CA GLU A 77 -36.41 -15.63 25.10
C GLU A 77 -36.57 -15.25 23.62
N ASP A 78 -35.77 -15.85 22.73
CA ASP A 78 -35.84 -15.58 21.29
C ASP A 78 -37.18 -16.02 20.67
N THR A 79 -37.76 -17.12 21.16
CA THR A 79 -39.08 -17.61 20.71
C THR A 79 -40.20 -16.66 21.12
N LEU A 80 -40.14 -16.14 22.36
CA LEU A 80 -41.12 -15.18 22.88
C LEU A 80 -41.00 -13.83 22.19
N GLN A 81 -39.78 -13.30 22.04
CA GLN A 81 -39.54 -12.01 21.39
C GLN A 81 -39.92 -12.02 19.91
N SER A 82 -39.55 -13.08 19.18
CA SER A 82 -39.89 -13.20 17.76
C SER A 82 -41.33 -13.63 17.48
N ARG A 83 -42.09 -13.97 18.53
CA ARG A 83 -43.44 -14.56 18.46
C ARG A 83 -43.54 -15.74 17.47
N ARG A 84 -42.43 -16.47 17.27
CA ARG A 84 -42.31 -17.59 16.32
C ARG A 84 -41.43 -18.69 16.91
N LYS A 85 -41.79 -19.94 16.63
CA LYS A 85 -41.01 -21.12 17.04
C LYS A 85 -39.59 -21.05 16.46
N LYS A 86 -38.57 -21.09 17.33
CA LYS A 86 -37.15 -21.13 16.94
C LYS A 86 -36.64 -22.56 16.90
N PRO A 87 -35.75 -22.90 15.96
CA PRO A 87 -35.16 -24.24 15.88
C PRO A 87 -34.24 -24.51 17.08
N GLU A 88 -34.39 -25.68 17.69
CA GLU A 88 -33.75 -26.07 18.95
C GLU A 88 -32.24 -26.32 18.78
N LYS A 89 -31.83 -26.81 17.59
CA LYS A 89 -30.46 -27.23 17.27
C LYS A 89 -29.38 -26.20 17.63
N LYS A 90 -29.65 -24.90 17.46
CA LYS A 90 -28.69 -23.82 17.76
C LYS A 90 -28.53 -23.59 19.27
N TYR A 91 -29.56 -23.89 20.05
CA TYR A 91 -29.66 -23.56 21.46
C TYR A 91 -29.42 -24.77 22.37
N ARG A 92 -29.21 -25.97 21.80
CA ARG A 92 -28.86 -27.15 22.58
C ARG A 92 -27.56 -26.90 23.35
N MET A 93 -27.55 -27.32 24.61
CA MET A 93 -26.44 -27.03 25.52
C MET A 93 -25.10 -27.60 25.04
N ASP A 94 -25.11 -28.78 24.43
CA ASP A 94 -23.94 -29.41 23.79
C ASP A 94 -23.36 -28.56 22.66
N VAL A 95 -24.21 -28.01 21.78
CA VAL A 95 -23.79 -27.15 20.66
C VAL A 95 -23.23 -25.83 21.17
N VAL A 96 -23.90 -25.21 22.14
CA VAL A 96 -23.47 -23.93 22.72
C VAL A 96 -22.13 -24.07 23.45
N GLU A 97 -21.95 -25.13 24.26
CA GLU A 97 -20.68 -25.35 24.96
C GLU A 97 -19.55 -25.73 24.02
N ASN A 98 -19.81 -26.59 23.02
CA ASN A 98 -18.83 -26.93 22.00
C ASN A 98 -18.45 -25.73 21.14
N GLY A 99 -19.41 -24.85 20.82
CA GLY A 99 -19.18 -23.57 20.14
C GLY A 99 -18.23 -22.68 20.94
N LYS A 100 -18.55 -22.42 22.22
CA LYS A 100 -17.70 -21.62 23.12
C LYS A 100 -16.30 -22.24 23.32
N LYS A 101 -16.20 -23.57 23.38
CA LYS A 101 -14.91 -24.28 23.48
C LYS A 101 -14.07 -24.14 22.21
N LYS A 102 -14.69 -24.23 21.03
CA LYS A 102 -14.03 -24.00 19.74
C LYS A 102 -13.54 -22.56 19.63
N GLU A 103 -14.37 -21.59 19.98
CA GLU A 103 -14.03 -20.15 19.99
C GLU A 103 -12.84 -19.86 20.92
N ARG A 104 -12.84 -20.37 22.15
CA ARG A 104 -11.69 -20.24 23.06
C ARG A 104 -10.41 -20.83 22.48
N LYS A 105 -10.50 -21.95 21.77
CA LYS A 105 -9.34 -22.58 21.11
C LYS A 105 -8.84 -21.73 19.93
N THR A 106 -9.74 -21.14 19.14
CA THR A 106 -9.36 -20.27 18.02
C THR A 106 -8.71 -18.98 18.51
N VAL A 107 -9.25 -18.35 19.55
CA VAL A 107 -8.66 -17.15 20.18
C VAL A 107 -7.25 -17.46 20.70
N LYS A 108 -7.07 -18.53 21.49
CA LYS A 108 -5.74 -18.94 21.99
C LYS A 108 -4.77 -19.27 20.85
N LYS A 109 -5.25 -19.87 19.76
CA LYS A 109 -4.43 -20.16 18.58
C LYS A 109 -4.00 -18.87 17.89
N MET A 110 -4.91 -17.91 17.72
CA MET A 110 -4.61 -16.59 17.16
C MET A 110 -3.60 -15.83 18.03
N GLU A 111 -3.75 -15.84 19.36
CA GLU A 111 -2.80 -15.22 20.29
C GLU A 111 -1.39 -15.83 20.18
N ARG A 112 -1.30 -17.17 20.14
CA ARG A 112 -0.02 -17.88 19.95
C ARG A 112 0.61 -17.58 18.58
N LEU A 113 -0.19 -17.45 17.53
CA LEU A 113 0.29 -17.08 16.21
C LEU A 113 0.76 -15.62 16.17
N GLY A 114 0.08 -14.71 16.90
CA GLY A 114 0.51 -13.32 17.10
C GLY A 114 1.91 -13.26 17.72
N LYS A 115 2.09 -13.87 18.91
CA LYS A 115 3.39 -13.93 19.60
C LYS A 115 4.53 -14.50 18.74
N LYS A 116 4.25 -15.55 17.96
CA LYS A 116 5.23 -16.11 17.00
C LYS A 116 5.52 -15.14 15.86
N GLY A 117 4.48 -14.48 15.33
CA GLY A 117 4.62 -13.43 14.33
C GLY A 117 5.54 -12.30 14.82
N ASP A 118 5.29 -11.79 16.03
CA ASP A 118 6.07 -10.71 16.63
C ASP A 118 7.53 -11.12 16.83
N ARG A 119 7.79 -12.33 17.34
CA ARG A 119 9.15 -12.87 17.44
C ARG A 119 9.85 -12.95 16.07
N THR A 120 9.17 -13.46 15.04
CA THR A 120 9.79 -13.54 13.70
C THR A 120 10.01 -12.18 13.06
N LYS A 121 9.19 -11.17 13.40
CA LYS A 121 9.41 -9.78 12.95
C LYS A 121 10.63 -9.18 13.63
N PHE A 122 10.76 -9.38 14.93
CA PHE A 122 11.92 -8.95 15.70
C PHE A 122 13.22 -9.56 15.17
N GLU A 123 13.26 -10.89 15.02
CA GLU A 123 14.42 -11.60 14.44
C GLU A 123 14.80 -11.06 13.06
N LYS A 124 13.82 -10.81 12.18
CA LYS A 124 14.08 -10.17 10.87
C LYS A 124 14.60 -8.74 11.00
N GLY A 125 14.11 -7.97 11.97
CA GLY A 125 14.59 -6.61 12.24
C GLY A 125 16.06 -6.60 12.66
N VAL A 126 16.46 -7.58 13.48
CA VAL A 126 17.85 -7.83 13.88
C VAL A 126 18.71 -8.22 12.69
N ASP A 127 18.26 -9.18 11.87
CA ASP A 127 18.99 -9.60 10.66
C ASP A 127 19.20 -8.42 9.69
N MET A 128 18.18 -7.56 9.55
CA MET A 128 18.28 -6.35 8.73
C MET A 128 19.29 -5.34 9.30
N ALA A 129 19.27 -5.12 10.62
CA ALA A 129 20.22 -4.22 11.28
C ALA A 129 21.66 -4.72 11.11
N GLN A 130 21.87 -6.04 11.26
CA GLN A 130 23.18 -6.66 11.07
C GLN A 130 23.70 -6.47 9.63
N GLN A 131 22.83 -6.62 8.62
CA GLN A 131 23.20 -6.41 7.22
C GLN A 131 23.53 -4.95 6.89
N ASP A 132 22.79 -4.01 7.48
CA ASP A 132 22.93 -2.57 7.17
C ASP A 132 24.08 -1.92 7.96
N ILE A 133 24.28 -2.30 9.22
CA ILE A 133 25.32 -1.75 10.11
C ILE A 133 26.65 -2.52 9.95
N GLY A 134 26.59 -3.85 9.81
CA GLY A 134 27.76 -4.71 9.66
C GLY A 134 28.47 -4.59 8.31
N SER A 135 27.86 -3.92 7.34
CA SER A 135 28.48 -3.56 6.06
C SER A 135 29.37 -2.30 6.18
N GLY A 136 30.17 -2.20 7.24
CA GLY A 136 31.09 -1.08 7.48
C GLY A 136 32.17 -0.98 6.39
N THR A 137 32.11 0.10 5.61
CA THR A 137 33.19 0.83 4.90
C THR A 137 34.42 0.09 4.35
N SER A 138 34.67 0.36 3.06
CA SER A 138 35.98 0.35 2.37
C SER A 138 36.81 -0.95 2.36
N LEU A 139 36.60 -1.75 1.32
CA LEU A 139 37.69 -2.15 0.42
C LEU A 139 37.06 -2.36 -0.95
N ALA A 140 37.66 -1.72 -1.97
CA ALA A 140 37.49 -2.17 -3.33
C ALA A 140 37.93 -3.64 -3.38
N HIS A 141 36.98 -4.56 -3.48
CA HIS A 141 37.27 -5.89 -3.96
C HIS A 141 36.42 -6.11 -5.20
N ASP A 142 37.06 -5.87 -6.33
CA ASP A 142 36.75 -6.51 -7.59
C ASP A 142 36.50 -7.99 -7.33
N LEU A 143 35.26 -8.46 -7.48
CA LEU A 143 34.96 -9.87 -7.72
C LEU A 143 33.62 -9.96 -8.46
N SER A 144 33.78 -9.81 -9.77
CA SER A 144 33.08 -10.61 -10.75
C SER A 144 33.11 -12.10 -10.35
N LEU A 145 31.93 -12.73 -10.44
CA LEU A 145 31.67 -14.15 -10.64
C LEU A 145 31.73 -15.12 -9.44
N THR A 146 30.66 -15.93 -9.41
CA THR A 146 30.52 -17.25 -8.78
C THR A 146 30.06 -17.29 -7.32
N THR A 147 28.75 -17.13 -7.10
CA THR A 147 27.93 -18.18 -6.46
C THR A 147 26.46 -17.79 -6.52
N GLY A 148 25.68 -18.60 -7.24
CA GLY A 148 24.25 -18.41 -7.37
C GLY A 148 23.53 -18.74 -6.06
N PHE A 149 23.11 -17.70 -5.34
CA PHE A 149 22.00 -17.81 -4.38
C PHE A 149 20.80 -17.03 -4.92
N GLN A 150 19.93 -17.77 -5.58
CA GLN A 150 18.72 -17.29 -6.23
C GLN A 150 17.65 -16.96 -5.19
N PHE A 151 17.75 -15.78 -4.56
CA PHE A 151 16.63 -15.21 -3.82
C PHE A 151 15.56 -14.73 -4.80
N GLN A 152 14.56 -15.58 -5.01
CA GLN A 152 13.31 -15.20 -5.68
C GLN A 152 12.64 -14.08 -4.89
N ASN A 153 12.68 -12.88 -5.47
CA ASN A 153 11.91 -11.72 -5.06
C ASN A 153 10.41 -12.09 -5.01
N LEU A 154 9.78 -11.82 -3.86
CA LEU A 154 8.33 -11.85 -3.72
C LEU A 154 7.70 -10.88 -4.72
N LYS A 155 6.92 -11.43 -5.65
CA LYS A 155 5.95 -10.71 -6.47
C LYS A 155 4.93 -10.05 -5.54
N LEU A 156 4.90 -8.72 -5.52
CA LEU A 156 3.69 -7.99 -5.19
C LEU A 156 2.77 -8.13 -6.41
N SER A 157 1.89 -9.13 -6.41
CA SER A 157 0.84 -9.27 -7.41
C SER A 157 -0.43 -8.61 -6.89
N ILE A 158 -0.74 -7.43 -7.43
CA ILE A 158 -2.14 -7.03 -7.62
C ILE A 158 -2.64 -7.90 -8.78
N GLY A 159 -3.48 -8.87 -8.47
CA GLY A 159 -3.96 -9.86 -9.43
C GLY A 159 -4.68 -11.01 -8.71
N PHE A 160 -5.95 -10.77 -8.38
CA PHE A 160 -6.91 -11.78 -7.96
C PHE A 160 -7.07 -12.86 -9.06
N PHE A 161 -7.32 -14.11 -8.62
CA PHE A 161 -7.56 -15.35 -9.37
C PHE A 161 -6.34 -16.15 -9.89
N LYS A 162 -5.72 -16.91 -8.97
CA LYS A 162 -5.23 -18.27 -9.28
C LYS A 162 -5.93 -19.25 -8.33
N SER A 163 -6.50 -20.32 -8.88
CA SER A 163 -7.38 -21.24 -8.16
C SER A 163 -6.70 -21.90 -6.95
N SER A 164 -7.42 -21.95 -5.83
CA SER A 164 -6.96 -22.38 -4.50
C SER A 164 -6.49 -23.84 -4.39
N LEU A 165 -6.60 -24.63 -5.46
CA LEU A 165 -6.30 -26.07 -5.49
C LEU A 165 -4.84 -26.39 -5.88
N SER A 166 -4.25 -25.66 -6.85
CA SER A 166 -2.86 -25.91 -7.27
C SER A 166 -1.86 -25.49 -6.20
N ALA A 167 -2.14 -24.39 -5.49
CA ALA A 167 -1.34 -23.93 -4.35
C ALA A 167 -1.34 -24.94 -3.18
N LEU A 168 -2.38 -25.76 -3.04
CA LEU A 168 -2.47 -26.79 -2.00
C LEU A 168 -1.70 -28.07 -2.38
N ALA A 169 -1.64 -28.39 -3.67
CA ALA A 169 -0.86 -29.51 -4.20
C ALA A 169 0.65 -29.28 -4.06
N ASP A 170 1.13 -28.08 -4.40
CA ASP A 170 2.54 -27.70 -4.25
C ASP A 170 2.99 -27.71 -2.77
N MET A 171 2.10 -27.34 -1.85
CA MET A 171 2.35 -27.38 -0.41
C MET A 171 2.38 -28.80 0.15
N ARG A 172 1.65 -29.76 -0.45
CA ARG A 172 1.75 -31.18 -0.08
C ARG A 172 3.06 -31.79 -0.57
N LYS A 173 3.44 -31.51 -1.83
CA LYS A 173 4.69 -32.01 -2.41
C LYS A 173 5.92 -31.55 -1.63
N LYS A 174 5.98 -30.25 -1.26
CA LYS A 174 7.05 -29.72 -0.39
C LYS A 174 7.10 -30.35 1.01
N ARG A 175 5.95 -30.78 1.56
CA ARG A 175 5.92 -31.48 2.86
C ARG A 175 6.41 -32.92 2.75
N GLU A 176 6.11 -33.59 1.66
CA GLU A 176 6.59 -34.95 1.38
C GLU A 176 8.10 -34.94 1.11
N GLU A 177 8.60 -34.00 0.31
CA GLU A 177 10.03 -33.79 0.08
C GLU A 177 10.77 -33.52 1.40
N LYS A 178 10.22 -32.65 2.27
CA LYS A 178 10.83 -32.37 3.57
C LYS A 178 10.78 -33.58 4.51
N LYS A 179 9.74 -34.40 4.47
CA LYS A 179 9.67 -35.66 5.23
C LYS A 179 10.68 -36.69 4.73
N MET A 180 10.88 -36.76 3.41
CA MET A 180 11.87 -37.66 2.80
C MET A 180 13.30 -37.25 3.15
N LEU A 181 13.59 -35.94 3.14
CA LEU A 181 14.90 -35.41 3.57
C LEU A 181 15.17 -35.65 5.06
N VAL A 182 14.16 -35.49 5.92
CA VAL A 182 14.31 -35.79 7.36
C VAL A 182 14.49 -37.29 7.59
N LYS A 183 13.82 -38.15 6.82
CA LYS A 183 13.98 -39.61 6.90
C LYS A 183 15.35 -40.07 6.38
N GLN A 184 15.88 -39.44 5.32
CA GLN A 184 17.24 -39.69 4.83
C GLN A 184 18.31 -39.19 5.80
N ALA A 185 18.11 -38.02 6.42
CA ALA A 185 19.02 -37.49 7.44
C ALA A 185 19.02 -38.36 8.72
N ALA A 186 17.87 -38.91 9.11
CA ALA A 186 17.78 -39.84 10.24
C ALA A 186 18.43 -41.19 9.93
N ALA A 187 18.28 -41.72 8.70
CA ALA A 187 18.94 -42.95 8.28
C ALA A 187 20.47 -42.81 8.17
N ALA A 188 20.96 -41.63 7.78
CA ALA A 188 22.39 -41.32 7.75
C ALA A 188 23.01 -41.16 9.15
N ALA A 189 22.20 -40.79 10.15
CA ALA A 189 22.63 -40.67 11.55
C ALA A 189 22.73 -42.03 12.27
N GLU A 190 22.14 -43.09 11.74
CA GLU A 190 22.13 -44.43 12.35
C GLU A 190 23.29 -45.34 11.87
N ALA A 191 24.06 -44.91 10.87
CA ALA A 191 25.12 -45.72 10.25
C ALA A 191 26.56 -45.35 10.66
N ASN A 192 26.77 -44.35 11.52
CA ASN A 192 28.11 -43.94 11.94
C ASN A 192 28.22 -43.71 13.45
N SER A 193 28.75 -44.69 14.17
CA SER A 193 29.54 -44.47 15.38
C SER A 193 30.63 -45.56 15.43
N PRO A 194 31.88 -45.21 15.82
CA PRO A 194 32.17 -45.08 17.24
C PRO A 194 33.11 -43.92 17.65
N ALA A 195 33.00 -43.59 18.94
CA ALA A 195 33.98 -43.12 19.93
C ALA A 195 35.20 -42.26 19.50
N VAL A 196 35.43 -41.14 20.21
CA VAL A 196 36.65 -40.84 21.01
C VAL A 196 36.49 -39.52 21.79
N MET A 197 36.99 -39.61 23.02
CA MET A 197 37.32 -38.66 24.09
C MET A 197 37.33 -37.13 23.88
N LEU A 198 36.76 -36.46 24.89
CA LEU A 198 37.26 -35.29 25.64
C LEU A 198 38.38 -34.45 24.97
N ALA A 199 37.98 -33.34 24.34
CA ALA A 199 38.80 -32.15 24.19
C ALA A 199 37.96 -30.92 24.55
N ILE A 200 38.42 -30.16 25.52
CA ILE A 200 37.85 -28.87 25.94
C ILE A 200 37.96 -27.90 24.76
N PRO A 201 36.86 -27.34 24.22
CA PRO A 201 36.99 -26.24 23.28
C PRO A 201 37.21 -24.95 24.07
N SER A 202 38.39 -24.37 23.89
CA SER A 202 38.69 -22.96 24.10
C SER A 202 37.52 -22.08 23.60
N PRO A 203 37.17 -20.98 24.30
CA PRO A 203 36.14 -20.07 23.83
C PRO A 203 36.62 -19.34 22.58
N SER A 204 36.25 -19.87 21.40
CA SER A 204 36.17 -19.06 20.18
C SER A 204 35.22 -17.89 20.48
N PRO A 205 35.58 -16.64 20.11
CA PRO A 205 34.80 -15.49 20.47
C PRO A 205 33.41 -15.62 19.85
N ALA A 206 32.38 -15.68 20.69
CA ALA A 206 31.02 -15.49 20.25
C ALA A 206 31.01 -14.21 19.39
N THR A 207 30.68 -14.35 18.11
CA THR A 207 30.40 -13.20 17.24
C THR A 207 29.49 -12.24 18.01
N PRO A 208 29.73 -10.92 18.02
CA PRO A 208 28.81 -9.94 18.58
C PRO A 208 27.59 -9.84 17.65
N SER A 209 26.85 -10.94 17.51
CA SER A 209 25.67 -11.05 16.69
C SER A 209 24.52 -10.47 17.51
N ASN A 210 23.87 -9.44 16.98
CA ASN A 210 22.60 -8.86 17.42
C ASN A 210 22.69 -7.67 18.39
N LEU A 211 23.40 -6.60 18.03
CA LEU A 211 23.38 -5.37 18.85
C LEU A 211 22.14 -4.49 18.61
N TYR A 212 21.55 -4.53 17.41
CA TYR A 212 20.50 -3.59 16.98
C TYR A 212 19.25 -4.29 16.44
N HIS A 213 18.09 -3.65 16.57
CA HIS A 213 16.81 -4.02 15.96
C HIS A 213 16.09 -2.76 15.44
N LEU A 214 15.04 -2.94 14.62
CA LEU A 214 14.25 -1.80 14.13
C LEU A 214 13.56 -1.10 15.29
N TYR A 215 13.69 0.22 15.36
CA TYR A 215 13.02 1.03 16.38
C TYR A 215 11.50 0.92 16.26
N LEU A 216 10.87 0.61 17.39
CA LEU A 216 9.43 0.53 17.56
C LEU A 216 8.97 1.64 18.50
N ASP A 217 8.04 2.45 18.02
CA ASP A 217 7.46 3.49 18.84
C ASP A 217 6.50 2.95 19.93
N SER A 218 6.10 3.80 20.87
CA SER A 218 5.02 3.54 21.82
C SER A 218 3.68 3.18 21.17
N SER A 219 3.45 3.65 19.93
CA SER A 219 2.29 3.27 19.12
C SER A 219 2.41 1.89 18.45
N GLY A 220 3.56 1.24 18.54
CA GLY A 220 3.89 0.02 17.80
C GLY A 220 4.25 0.25 16.33
N PHE A 221 4.59 1.48 15.96
CA PHE A 221 5.01 1.83 14.61
C PHE A 221 6.46 1.44 14.35
N GLU A 222 6.70 0.68 13.28
CA GLU A 222 8.05 0.29 12.86
C GLU A 222 8.66 1.39 11.98
N TYR A 223 9.81 1.94 12.39
CA TYR A 223 10.52 2.97 11.61
C TYR A 223 11.33 2.38 10.45
N LYS A 224 10.61 1.73 9.52
CA LYS A 224 11.10 1.21 8.25
C LYS A 224 10.31 1.86 7.11
N ILE A 225 10.78 3.03 6.69
CA ILE A 225 10.07 3.86 5.73
C ILE A 225 10.54 3.57 4.31
N LEU A 226 9.58 3.33 3.42
CA LEU A 226 9.81 3.20 1.99
C LEU A 226 9.29 4.46 1.30
N LEU A 227 10.20 5.20 0.69
CA LEU A 227 9.88 6.34 -0.16
C LEU A 227 10.02 5.91 -1.61
N THR A 228 9.03 6.22 -2.44
CA THR A 228 9.00 5.79 -3.84
C THR A 228 8.78 6.98 -4.75
N ARG A 229 9.55 7.05 -5.82
CA ARG A 229 9.30 7.96 -6.93
C ARG A 229 9.20 7.16 -8.21
N THR A 230 8.13 7.42 -8.94
CA THR A 230 7.79 6.70 -10.17
C THR A 230 7.87 7.65 -11.35
N ASP A 231 8.69 7.30 -12.34
CA ASP A 231 8.71 7.99 -13.63
C ASP A 231 7.94 7.14 -14.65
N MET A 232 6.75 7.61 -15.03
CA MET A 232 5.88 6.89 -15.98
C MET A 232 6.40 6.96 -17.41
N SER A 233 7.10 8.03 -17.80
CA SER A 233 7.65 8.17 -19.17
C SER A 233 8.68 7.09 -19.47
N ARG A 234 9.54 6.81 -18.49
CA ARG A 234 10.62 5.82 -18.60
C ARG A 234 10.26 4.46 -18.00
N ASN A 235 9.04 4.32 -17.45
CA ASN A 235 8.60 3.14 -16.68
C ASN A 235 9.62 2.72 -15.60
N GLN A 236 10.19 3.72 -14.92
CA GLN A 236 11.24 3.53 -13.92
C GLN A 236 10.71 3.84 -12.53
N ILE A 237 11.10 3.02 -11.56
CA ILE A 237 10.74 3.22 -10.16
C ILE A 237 12.02 3.29 -9.34
N THR A 238 12.25 4.45 -8.73
CA THR A 238 13.33 4.70 -7.77
C THR A 238 12.80 4.64 -6.36
N ARG A 239 13.57 4.07 -5.43
CA ARG A 239 13.12 3.89 -4.04
C ARG A 239 14.22 4.24 -3.05
N TYR A 240 13.79 4.78 -1.90
CA TYR A 240 14.62 4.96 -0.72
C TYR A 240 14.05 4.13 0.44
N ASN A 241 14.90 3.33 1.08
CA ASN A 241 14.61 2.77 2.40
C ASN A 241 15.30 3.64 3.45
N LEU A 242 14.51 4.24 4.33
CA LEU A 242 14.99 4.99 5.48
C LEU A 242 14.61 4.20 6.74
N ARG A 243 15.59 3.89 7.59
CA ARG A 243 15.42 3.03 8.76
C ARG A 243 16.04 3.66 9.99
N LEU A 244 15.35 3.54 11.13
CA LEU A 244 15.88 3.87 12.44
C LEU A 244 16.06 2.58 13.24
N TYR A 245 17.25 2.39 13.77
CA TYR A 245 17.62 1.23 14.58
C TYR A 245 17.85 1.64 16.03
N GLU A 246 17.55 0.70 16.93
CA GLU A 246 17.72 0.80 18.38
C GLU A 246 18.51 -0.40 18.90
N SER A 247 19.40 -0.18 19.87
CA SER A 247 20.19 -1.24 20.47
C SER A 247 19.44 -2.05 21.52
N HIS A 248 19.83 -3.31 21.72
CA HIS A 248 19.34 -4.13 22.83
C HIS A 248 19.90 -3.74 24.22
N THR A 249 20.91 -2.87 24.27
CA THR A 249 21.53 -2.42 25.54
C THR A 249 20.69 -1.37 26.23
N ILE A 250 20.82 -1.26 27.56
CA ILE A 250 20.26 -0.18 28.37
C ILE A 250 21.45 0.57 28.99
N PRO A 251 21.61 1.89 28.75
CA PRO A 251 20.75 2.76 27.95
C PRO A 251 20.71 2.38 26.47
N HIS A 252 19.57 2.61 25.84
CA HIS A 252 19.39 2.38 24.41
C HIS A 252 20.18 3.41 23.60
N VAL A 253 20.86 2.93 22.57
CA VAL A 253 21.55 3.75 21.58
C VAL A 253 20.97 3.49 20.19
N TYR A 254 21.08 4.49 19.32
CA TYR A 254 20.33 4.56 18.07
C TYR A 254 21.23 4.84 16.87
N CYS A 255 20.77 4.49 15.68
CA CYS A 255 21.40 4.92 14.43
C CYS A 255 20.41 4.96 13.27
N THR A 256 20.67 5.84 12.31
CA THR A 256 19.80 6.07 11.15
C THR A 256 20.48 5.61 9.88
N PHE A 257 19.81 4.76 9.11
CA PHE A 257 20.32 4.17 7.89
C PHE A 257 19.49 4.58 6.68
N ILE A 258 20.16 4.82 5.55
CA ILE A 258 19.53 5.10 4.26
C ILE A 258 20.06 4.18 3.17
N GLN A 259 19.17 3.71 2.31
CA GLN A 259 19.50 2.95 1.10
C GLN A 259 18.71 3.47 -0.10
N PHE A 260 19.41 3.86 -1.15
CA PHE A 260 18.86 4.15 -2.47
C PHE A 260 18.84 2.88 -3.32
N ILE A 261 17.73 2.65 -4.01
CA ILE A 261 17.55 1.60 -5.00
C ILE A 261 17.28 2.28 -6.33
N ALA A 262 18.30 2.26 -7.19
CA ALA A 262 18.24 2.74 -8.56
C ALA A 262 17.24 1.90 -9.39
N PRO A 263 16.66 2.47 -10.48
CA PRO A 263 15.76 1.72 -11.33
C PRO A 263 16.53 0.61 -12.07
N ARG A 264 15.86 -0.52 -12.32
CA ARG A 264 16.47 -1.61 -13.07
C ARG A 264 16.72 -1.15 -14.50
N ILE A 265 17.98 -1.02 -14.89
CA ILE A 265 18.37 -0.88 -16.28
C ILE A 265 18.14 -2.25 -16.91
N SER A 266 17.06 -2.43 -17.68
CA SER A 266 16.97 -3.61 -18.56
C SER A 266 18.00 -3.39 -19.67
N SER A 267 19.13 -4.09 -19.60
CA SER A 267 20.08 -4.17 -20.69
C SER A 267 19.47 -4.98 -21.85
N THR A 268 18.53 -4.36 -22.57
CA THR A 268 18.23 -4.72 -23.95
C THR A 268 18.95 -3.70 -24.82
N ILE A 269 20.27 -3.86 -24.91
CA ILE A 269 21.01 -3.31 -26.04
C ILE A 269 20.52 -4.12 -27.25
N ARG A 270 19.55 -3.60 -27.99
CA ARG A 270 19.42 -3.95 -29.40
C ARG A 270 20.57 -3.22 -30.09
N GLU A 271 21.63 -3.95 -30.40
CA GLU A 271 22.55 -3.51 -31.45
C GLU A 271 21.71 -3.17 -32.70
N PRO A 272 21.93 -2.02 -33.35
CA PRO A 272 21.33 -1.77 -34.65
C PRO A 272 21.97 -2.74 -35.64
N THR A 273 21.28 -3.84 -35.93
CA THR A 273 21.63 -4.73 -37.04
C THR A 273 21.49 -3.93 -38.33
N PRO A 274 22.50 -3.91 -39.23
CA PRO A 274 22.37 -3.20 -40.50
C PRO A 274 21.23 -3.81 -41.34
N PRO A 275 20.50 -3.00 -42.13
CA PRO A 275 19.36 -3.50 -42.88
C PRO A 275 19.81 -4.47 -43.98
N ILE A 276 19.34 -5.71 -43.87
CA ILE A 276 19.38 -6.70 -44.95
C ILE A 276 18.34 -6.25 -45.99
N ILE A 277 18.81 -5.82 -47.16
CA ILE A 277 17.97 -5.60 -48.35
C ILE A 277 17.78 -6.94 -49.05
N PRO A 278 16.56 -7.48 -49.22
CA PRO A 278 16.34 -8.64 -50.06
C PRO A 278 15.97 -8.22 -51.50
N GLY A 279 16.90 -8.48 -52.41
CA GLY A 279 16.62 -8.99 -53.75
C GLY A 279 16.24 -7.98 -54.84
N MET A 280 17.15 -7.76 -55.78
CA MET A 280 16.85 -7.79 -57.23
C MET A 280 18.15 -8.08 -57.98
N ALA A 281 18.21 -9.25 -58.60
CA ALA A 281 19.25 -9.63 -59.54
C ALA A 281 18.91 -9.07 -60.92
N ILE A 282 19.77 -8.23 -61.49
CA ILE A 282 19.88 -8.08 -62.95
C ILE A 282 21.37 -8.00 -63.29
N ALA A 283 21.70 -8.74 -64.34
CA ALA A 283 23.03 -9.11 -64.80
C ALA A 283 23.79 -7.98 -65.52
N ASN A 284 25.08 -8.27 -65.67
CA ASN A 284 25.98 -7.93 -66.77
C ASN A 284 26.79 -6.60 -66.75
N ARG A 285 28.10 -6.85 -66.83
CA ARG A 285 29.11 -6.30 -67.77
C ARG A 285 29.99 -5.13 -67.29
N VAL A 286 31.30 -5.44 -67.21
CA VAL A 286 32.50 -4.79 -67.84
C VAL A 286 32.36 -3.26 -68.04
N VAL A 287 33.23 -2.37 -67.56
CA VAL A 287 34.66 -2.18 -67.88
C VAL A 287 35.28 -1.19 -66.87
N ASP A 288 36.60 -1.31 -66.65
CA ASP A 288 37.50 -0.21 -66.23
C ASP A 288 37.29 1.08 -67.03
N ILE A 289 37.61 2.26 -66.45
CA ILE A 289 38.54 3.29 -66.99
C ILE A 289 38.53 4.58 -66.12
N LYS A 290 39.73 5.19 -66.11
CA LYS A 290 40.33 6.32 -65.40
C LYS A 290 39.78 7.75 -65.65
N HIS A 291 40.36 8.70 -64.90
CA HIS A 291 40.54 10.16 -65.14
C HIS A 291 39.31 11.06 -64.89
N ASP A 292 39.39 12.32 -64.44
CA ASP A 292 40.48 13.28 -64.24
C ASP A 292 40.07 14.39 -63.25
N ALA A 293 41.04 15.23 -62.90
CA ALA A 293 40.98 16.44 -62.09
C ALA A 293 39.98 17.53 -62.56
N SER A 294 39.69 18.51 -61.69
CA SER A 294 39.95 19.95 -61.94
C SER A 294 39.11 20.92 -61.07
N ILE A 295 39.83 21.72 -60.27
CA ILE A 295 39.71 23.20 -60.08
C ILE A 295 38.58 23.82 -59.21
N LYS A 296 39.07 24.53 -58.17
CA LYS A 296 38.54 25.60 -57.27
C LYS A 296 38.04 26.87 -58.02
N PRO A 297 37.44 27.96 -57.44
CA PRO A 297 37.81 28.57 -56.14
C PRO A 297 36.74 29.33 -55.29
N GLU A 298 37.05 29.40 -53.99
CA GLU A 298 37.11 30.57 -53.08
C GLU A 298 36.17 31.79 -53.23
N ARG A 299 35.51 32.18 -52.12
CA ARG A 299 35.20 33.59 -51.78
C ARG A 299 35.37 33.85 -50.29
N LYS A 300 36.23 34.83 -49.98
CA LYS A 300 36.54 35.41 -48.65
C LYS A 300 35.68 36.65 -48.39
N THR A 301 35.33 36.89 -47.13
CA THR A 301 35.11 38.22 -46.51
C THR A 301 35.29 38.06 -45.00
N LYS A 302 36.44 38.45 -44.44
CA LYS A 302 36.81 39.76 -43.84
C LYS A 302 36.39 39.88 -42.37
N GLU A 303 37.40 39.82 -41.50
CA GLU A 303 37.40 40.28 -40.11
C GLU A 303 37.86 41.73 -40.05
N ASP A 304 37.37 42.51 -39.08
CA ASP A 304 38.17 43.52 -38.37
C ASP A 304 37.62 43.70 -36.92
N PRO A 305 38.46 44.12 -35.96
CA PRO A 305 38.26 43.90 -34.52
C PRO A 305 37.99 45.19 -33.73
N ASP A 306 37.12 45.14 -32.72
CA ASP A 306 37.28 45.84 -31.42
C ASP A 306 35.94 45.87 -30.65
N ALA A 307 35.84 45.04 -29.62
CA ALA A 307 35.03 45.32 -28.43
C ALA A 307 35.45 44.35 -27.32
N LYS A 308 36.37 44.79 -26.47
CA LYS A 308 36.65 44.17 -25.17
C LYS A 308 35.39 44.27 -24.30
N ILE A 309 34.64 43.16 -24.20
CA ILE A 309 33.69 42.95 -23.10
C ILE A 309 34.12 41.70 -22.35
N PHE A 310 34.39 41.94 -21.07
CA PHE A 310 34.76 40.97 -20.05
C PHE A 310 33.63 39.94 -19.87
N CYS A 311 33.80 38.75 -20.44
CA CYS A 311 32.92 37.61 -20.17
C CYS A 311 33.54 36.76 -19.04
N PRO A 312 32.93 36.69 -17.84
CA PRO A 312 33.34 35.72 -16.84
C PRO A 312 33.01 34.31 -17.37
N SER A 313 33.98 33.41 -17.28
CA SER A 313 33.86 32.00 -17.66
C SER A 313 32.60 31.36 -17.03
N PRO A 314 31.80 30.60 -17.79
CA PRO A 314 30.66 29.89 -17.20
C PRO A 314 31.16 28.85 -16.19
N PRO A 315 30.52 28.72 -15.02
CA PRO A 315 30.84 27.63 -14.11
C PRO A 315 30.56 26.31 -14.82
N LYS A 316 31.55 25.41 -14.78
CA LYS A 316 31.45 24.04 -15.29
C LYS A 316 30.12 23.43 -14.81
N SER A 317 29.17 23.27 -15.73
CA SER A 317 27.95 22.51 -15.47
C SER A 317 28.38 21.09 -15.13
N LYS A 318 28.27 20.70 -13.86
CA LYS A 318 28.36 19.29 -13.47
C LYS A 318 27.30 18.56 -14.29
N ALA A 319 27.73 17.62 -15.12
CA ALA A 319 26.84 16.69 -15.80
C ALA A 319 25.91 16.03 -14.78
N PRO A 320 24.67 15.67 -15.15
CA PRO A 320 23.76 15.00 -14.24
C PRO A 320 24.43 13.71 -13.75
N THR A 321 24.72 13.66 -12.46
CA THR A 321 25.26 12.48 -11.78
C THR A 321 24.20 11.40 -11.77
N SER A 322 24.05 10.69 -12.89
CA SER A 322 23.45 9.38 -12.88
C SER A 322 24.37 8.50 -12.04
N HIS A 323 24.00 8.20 -10.81
CA HIS A 323 24.70 7.23 -9.98
C HIS A 323 24.11 5.84 -10.31
N PRO A 324 24.80 4.99 -11.10
CA PRO A 324 24.30 3.66 -11.45
C PRO A 324 24.47 2.63 -10.33
N LEU A 325 25.04 3.01 -9.18
CA LEU A 325 25.42 2.08 -8.11
C LEU A 325 24.44 2.16 -6.92
N PRO A 326 24.17 1.03 -6.23
CA PRO A 326 23.34 1.02 -5.03
C PRO A 326 24.00 1.85 -3.93
N PHE A 327 23.38 2.97 -3.55
CA PHE A 327 23.86 3.82 -2.45
C PHE A 327 23.29 3.30 -1.14
N LYS A 328 24.17 3.02 -0.18
CA LYS A 328 23.83 2.61 1.19
C LYS A 328 24.76 3.36 2.14
N ARG A 329 24.20 4.02 3.17
CA ARG A 329 25.00 4.80 4.12
C ARG A 329 24.29 4.92 5.47
N LEU A 330 25.08 4.98 6.54
CA LEU A 330 24.61 5.42 7.86
C LEU A 330 24.63 6.94 7.90
N LEU A 331 23.47 7.55 8.15
CA LEU A 331 23.33 9.00 8.29
C LEU A 331 23.73 9.46 9.70
N ALA A 332 23.33 8.71 10.71
CA ALA A 332 23.80 8.87 12.08
C ALA A 332 24.71 7.68 12.42
N PRO A 333 25.88 7.92 13.05
CA PRO A 333 26.80 6.84 13.40
C PRO A 333 26.16 5.86 14.39
N PRO A 334 26.68 4.60 14.45
CA PRO A 334 26.27 3.68 15.49
C PRO A 334 26.55 4.28 16.87
N ASN A 335 25.73 3.94 17.86
CA ASN A 335 25.78 4.44 19.23
C ASN A 335 25.37 5.91 19.43
N SER A 336 24.57 6.50 18.53
CA SER A 336 24.08 7.87 18.70
C SER A 336 22.92 7.95 19.70
N GLU A 337 22.70 9.13 20.29
CA GLU A 337 21.49 9.39 21.07
C GLU A 337 20.23 9.42 20.20
N TYR A 338 19.07 9.12 20.82
CA TYR A 338 17.78 9.10 20.13
C TYR A 338 17.49 10.41 19.39
N HIS A 339 17.66 11.55 20.07
CA HIS A 339 17.34 12.87 19.51
C HIS A 339 18.16 13.18 18.26
N LEU A 340 19.45 12.83 18.27
CA LEU A 340 20.33 13.03 17.14
C LEU A 340 19.94 12.10 15.97
N ALA A 341 19.79 10.80 16.23
CA ALA A 341 19.42 9.83 15.20
C ALA A 341 18.07 10.18 14.56
N PHE A 342 17.09 10.58 15.38
CA PHE A 342 15.77 10.98 14.92
C PHE A 342 15.77 12.34 14.21
N ALA A 343 16.55 13.33 14.65
CA ALA A 343 16.70 14.60 13.95
C ALA A 343 17.26 14.41 12.54
N VAL A 344 18.31 13.58 12.40
CA VAL A 344 18.90 13.23 11.11
C VAL A 344 17.91 12.47 10.23
N PHE A 345 17.12 11.56 10.81
CA PHE A 345 16.03 10.88 10.11
C PHE A 345 14.99 11.86 9.57
N ARG A 346 14.54 12.83 10.40
CA ARG A 346 13.57 13.85 9.97
C ARG A 346 14.13 14.75 8.87
N ALA A 347 15.38 15.19 9.01
CA ALA A 347 16.07 16.00 8.00
C ALA A 347 16.16 15.28 6.65
N ALA A 348 16.53 13.99 6.66
CA ALA A 348 16.59 13.19 5.43
C ALA A 348 15.20 12.95 4.83
N PHE A 349 14.18 12.69 5.66
CA PHE A 349 12.81 12.54 5.19
C PHE A 349 12.29 13.83 4.54
N GLU A 350 12.52 14.98 5.17
CA GLU A 350 12.12 16.28 4.65
C GLU A 350 12.86 16.60 3.35
N HIS A 351 14.17 16.34 3.28
CA HIS A 351 14.93 16.56 2.06
C HIS A 351 14.40 15.70 0.89
N LEU A 352 14.08 14.42 1.12
CA LEU A 352 13.59 13.51 0.08
C LEU A 352 12.15 13.77 -0.34
N THR A 353 11.29 14.20 0.59
CA THR A 353 9.84 14.30 0.36
C THR A 353 9.34 15.74 0.24
N LEU A 354 10.16 16.73 0.58
CA LEU A 354 9.78 18.14 0.79
C LEU A 354 8.74 18.36 1.90
N LEU A 355 8.44 17.33 2.70
CA LEU A 355 7.51 17.39 3.82
C LEU A 355 8.25 17.12 5.14
N PRO A 356 8.04 17.93 6.19
CA PRO A 356 8.49 17.56 7.51
C PRO A 356 7.78 16.28 7.93
N TRP A 357 8.44 15.52 8.81
CA TRP A 357 7.92 14.23 9.28
C TRP A 357 6.52 14.36 9.90
N GLU A 358 6.25 15.47 10.57
CA GLU A 358 5.01 15.78 11.27
C GLU A 358 3.85 16.03 10.29
N GLU A 359 4.12 16.53 9.08
CA GLU A 359 3.11 16.80 8.05
C GLU A 359 2.97 15.66 7.02
N ARG A 360 3.66 14.53 7.22
CA ARG A 360 3.71 13.38 6.29
C ARG A 360 2.35 12.81 5.88
N GLN A 361 1.28 13.14 6.62
CA GLN A 361 -0.07 12.70 6.30
C GLN A 361 -0.77 13.59 5.27
N ASN A 362 -0.25 14.76 4.91
CA ASN A 362 -0.93 15.71 4.02
C ASN A 362 -0.32 15.71 2.62
N PRO A 363 -0.82 14.89 1.67
CA PRO A 363 -0.28 14.84 0.30
C PRO A 363 -0.43 16.17 -0.45
N SER A 364 -1.46 16.96 -0.13
CA SER A 364 -1.67 18.29 -0.73
C SER A 364 -0.52 19.26 -0.44
N LEU A 365 0.04 19.21 0.78
CA LEU A 365 1.18 20.06 1.15
C LEU A 365 2.43 19.65 0.39
N GLN A 366 2.64 18.34 0.19
CA GLN A 366 3.76 17.84 -0.61
C GLN A 366 3.73 18.44 -2.01
N ARG A 367 2.54 18.45 -2.61
CA ARG A 367 2.32 18.97 -3.95
C ARG A 367 2.60 20.47 -4.05
N ILE A 368 2.09 21.27 -3.13
CA ILE A 368 2.34 22.72 -3.10
C ILE A 368 3.85 23.00 -2.98
N ARG A 369 4.55 22.27 -2.12
CA ARG A 369 6.00 22.44 -1.92
C ARG A 369 6.82 21.93 -3.11
N ALA A 370 6.38 20.86 -3.77
CA ALA A 370 6.98 20.38 -5.01
C ALA A 370 6.88 21.43 -6.14
N GLU A 371 5.72 22.08 -6.25
CA GLU A 371 5.49 23.19 -7.19
C GLU A 371 6.39 24.39 -6.87
N ALA A 372 6.47 24.79 -5.60
CA ALA A 372 7.30 25.91 -5.17
C ALA A 372 8.80 25.69 -5.39
N ASN A 373 9.29 24.46 -5.21
CA ASN A 373 10.70 24.12 -5.42
C ASN A 373 11.02 23.69 -6.87
N GLY A 374 10.00 23.42 -7.69
CA GLY A 374 10.17 22.91 -9.06
C GLY A 374 10.82 21.53 -9.14
N LEU A 375 10.72 20.72 -8.09
CA LEU A 375 11.34 19.39 -7.96
C LEU A 375 10.28 18.29 -7.84
N GLU A 376 10.61 17.09 -8.32
CA GLU A 376 9.78 15.90 -8.16
C GLU A 376 10.22 15.11 -6.91
N PRO A 377 9.49 15.23 -5.78
CA PRO A 377 9.88 14.60 -4.52
C PRO A 377 9.59 13.09 -4.53
N PHE A 378 10.15 12.38 -3.56
CA PHE A 378 9.74 11.02 -3.27
C PHE A 378 8.42 11.00 -2.48
N ALA A 379 7.52 10.08 -2.83
CA ALA A 379 6.25 9.92 -2.14
C ALA A 379 6.39 8.94 -0.96
N TYR A 380 5.84 9.33 0.20
CA TYR A 380 5.72 8.46 1.36
C TYR A 380 4.45 7.61 1.26
N LEU A 381 4.59 6.28 1.32
CA LEU A 381 3.44 5.39 1.34
C LEU A 381 2.88 5.28 2.76
N ARG A 382 1.68 5.83 2.97
CA ARG A 382 1.00 5.73 4.27
C ARG A 382 0.71 4.27 4.63
N PRO A 383 0.89 3.88 5.92
CA PRO A 383 0.38 2.60 6.43
C PRO A 383 -1.12 2.42 6.16
N GLN A 384 -1.57 1.18 6.04
CA GLN A 384 -3.00 0.87 5.81
C GLN A 384 -3.87 1.43 6.95
N PRO A 385 -5.11 1.89 6.67
CA PRO A 385 -6.03 2.34 7.71
C PRO A 385 -6.18 1.29 8.81
N GLY A 386 -6.00 1.70 10.08
CA GLY A 386 -6.02 0.80 11.25
C GLY A 386 -4.65 0.26 11.66
N MET A 387 -3.58 0.53 10.90
CA MET A 387 -2.20 0.28 11.33
C MET A 387 -1.64 1.50 12.07
N PRO A 388 -0.66 1.31 12.98
CA PRO A 388 -0.01 2.43 13.65
C PRO A 388 0.68 3.32 12.61
N VAL A 389 0.66 4.63 12.85
CA VAL A 389 1.20 5.63 11.93
C VAL A 389 2.47 6.31 12.45
N GLY A 390 2.92 5.97 13.66
CA GLY A 390 4.02 6.61 14.38
C GLY A 390 3.53 7.75 15.24
N VAL A 391 4.26 8.04 16.33
CA VAL A 391 3.95 9.15 17.23
C VAL A 391 4.13 10.47 16.47
N PHE A 392 3.12 11.30 16.64
CA PHE A 392 3.24 12.73 16.35
C PHE A 392 3.83 13.33 17.62
N PRO A 393 5.08 13.82 17.60
CA PRO A 393 5.60 14.49 18.77
C PRO A 393 4.67 15.67 19.06
N GLN A 394 4.09 15.71 20.27
CA GLN A 394 3.30 16.84 20.79
C GLN A 394 4.23 18.01 21.12
N ILE A 395 5.09 18.38 20.18
CA ILE A 395 5.91 19.58 20.30
C ILE A 395 4.99 20.75 19.97
N ALA A 396 4.83 21.67 20.91
CA ALA A 396 4.13 22.93 20.67
C ALA A 396 4.70 23.57 19.39
N PHE A 397 3.81 23.87 18.44
CA PHE A 397 4.15 24.36 17.09
C PHE A 397 5.13 25.54 17.06
N GLU A 398 5.28 26.26 18.17
CA GLU A 398 6.14 27.45 18.32
C GLU A 398 7.64 27.14 18.55
N LYS A 399 8.04 25.89 18.80
CA LYS A 399 9.45 25.51 19.02
C LYS A 399 9.81 24.24 18.25
N ILE A 400 9.68 24.26 16.93
CA ILE A 400 10.30 23.25 16.07
C ILE A 400 11.63 23.86 15.61
N PRO A 401 12.79 23.50 16.22
CA PRO A 401 14.07 23.83 15.61
C PRO A 401 14.07 23.28 14.18
N HIS A 402 14.45 24.11 13.22
CA HIS A 402 14.61 23.65 11.84
C HIS A 402 15.58 22.47 11.86
N PRO A 403 15.21 21.30 11.31
CA PRO A 403 16.01 20.10 11.47
C PRO A 403 17.44 20.26 10.93
N PHE A 404 17.69 21.21 10.01
CA PHE A 404 19.02 21.49 9.48
C PHE A 404 19.90 22.39 10.36
N SER A 405 19.36 23.22 11.28
CA SER A 405 20.17 24.19 12.03
C SER A 405 21.04 23.54 13.11
N ASP A 406 20.59 22.41 13.66
CA ASP A 406 21.20 21.76 14.82
C ASP A 406 21.86 20.41 14.44
N LEU A 407 21.92 20.09 13.14
CA LEU A 407 22.49 18.84 12.67
C LEU A 407 24.03 18.90 12.66
N PRO A 408 24.74 17.80 12.98
CA PRO A 408 26.19 17.76 12.80
C PRO A 408 26.53 18.01 11.33
N SER A 409 27.54 18.83 11.06
CA SER A 409 27.91 19.27 9.69
C SER A 409 28.06 18.11 8.70
N LYS A 410 28.61 16.98 9.17
CA LYS A 410 28.79 15.75 8.37
C LYS A 410 27.47 15.10 7.97
N ALA A 411 26.45 15.11 8.84
CA ALA A 411 25.15 14.54 8.52
C ALA A 411 24.39 15.43 7.52
N ALA A 412 24.49 16.76 7.68
CA ALA A 412 23.91 17.71 6.74
C ALA A 412 24.51 17.57 5.34
N GLU A 413 25.83 17.47 5.22
CA GLU A 413 26.54 17.24 3.96
C GLU A 413 26.07 15.95 3.28
N ILE A 414 26.02 14.83 4.00
CA ILE A 414 25.55 13.55 3.45
C ILE A 414 24.10 13.64 2.94
N ILE A 415 23.22 14.37 3.63
CA ILE A 415 21.83 14.54 3.20
C ILE A 415 21.74 15.34 1.90
N THR A 416 22.58 16.37 1.73
CA THR A 416 22.60 17.17 0.50
C THR A 416 23.16 16.41 -0.71
N GLU A 417 23.92 15.34 -0.48
CA GLU A 417 24.50 14.48 -1.53
C GLU A 417 23.63 13.26 -1.87
N LEU A 418 22.37 13.21 -1.44
CA LEU A 418 21.51 12.04 -1.70
C LEU A 418 21.20 11.89 -3.20
N PRO A 419 21.43 10.70 -3.79
CA PRO A 419 21.19 10.46 -5.21
C PRO A 419 19.77 10.77 -5.71
N GLY A 420 19.68 11.32 -6.92
CA GLY A 420 18.41 11.49 -7.63
C GLY A 420 17.53 12.60 -7.05
N MET A 421 18.07 13.56 -6.31
CA MET A 421 17.35 14.74 -5.83
C MET A 421 17.16 15.84 -6.89
N ASP A 422 17.86 15.75 -8.01
CA ASP A 422 17.95 16.73 -9.10
C ASP A 422 16.83 16.63 -10.16
N VAL A 423 15.83 15.78 -9.93
CA VAL A 423 14.73 15.57 -10.90
C VAL A 423 13.74 16.72 -10.83
N LYS A 424 13.65 17.48 -11.92
CA LYS A 424 12.71 18.60 -12.07
C LYS A 424 11.27 18.11 -12.20
N LEU A 425 10.35 18.94 -11.74
CA LEU A 425 8.92 18.76 -11.94
C LEU A 425 8.59 18.87 -13.44
N SER A 426 7.94 17.84 -14.00
CA SER A 426 7.58 17.80 -15.43
C SER A 426 6.22 17.17 -15.64
N ALA A 427 5.52 17.59 -16.69
CA ALA A 427 4.25 16.99 -17.09
C ALA A 427 4.42 15.54 -17.61
N ASP A 428 5.61 15.24 -18.13
CA ASP A 428 5.91 13.97 -18.79
C ASP A 428 6.66 13.00 -17.87
N SER A 429 7.44 13.51 -16.91
CA SER A 429 8.19 12.69 -15.95
C SER A 429 7.78 12.94 -14.51
N GLY A 430 7.55 11.85 -13.76
CA GLY A 430 7.14 11.91 -12.36
C GLY A 430 5.66 11.61 -12.14
N GLY A 431 5.29 11.32 -10.89
CA GLY A 431 3.91 11.12 -10.47
C GLY A 431 3.22 12.44 -10.16
N ILE A 432 3.90 13.32 -9.41
CA ILE A 432 3.33 14.58 -8.90
C ILE A 432 3.28 15.63 -10.02
N GLY A 433 4.35 15.79 -10.81
CA GLY A 433 4.35 16.71 -11.95
C GLY A 433 3.25 16.41 -12.98
N ARG A 434 2.97 15.12 -13.23
CA ARG A 434 1.87 14.70 -14.10
C ARG A 434 0.50 15.01 -13.51
N GLU A 435 0.33 14.82 -12.20
CA GLU A 435 -0.93 15.15 -11.50
C GLU A 435 -1.22 16.66 -11.56
N ILE A 436 -0.20 17.49 -11.33
CA ILE A 436 -0.27 18.95 -11.47
C ILE A 436 -0.65 19.34 -12.90
N ALA A 437 0.03 18.79 -13.91
CA ALA A 437 -0.25 19.08 -15.31
C ALA A 437 -1.66 18.60 -15.73
N ALA A 438 -2.13 17.47 -15.20
CA ALA A 438 -3.48 16.96 -15.46
C ALA A 438 -4.55 17.89 -14.86
N GLU A 439 -4.35 18.36 -13.64
CA GLU A 439 -5.28 19.31 -13.01
C GLU A 439 -5.31 20.65 -13.73
N ALA A 440 -4.15 21.19 -14.11
CA ALA A 440 -4.08 22.42 -14.91
C ALA A 440 -4.86 22.30 -16.23
N ARG A 441 -4.76 21.15 -16.90
CA ARG A 441 -5.55 20.84 -18.12
C ARG A 441 -7.05 20.77 -17.85
N LEU A 442 -7.46 20.19 -16.72
CA LEU A 442 -8.87 20.13 -16.32
C LEU A 442 -9.43 21.51 -15.99
N LYS A 443 -8.67 22.33 -15.26
CA LYS A 443 -9.05 23.70 -14.92
C LYS A 443 -9.22 24.55 -16.19
N CYS A 444 -8.26 24.49 -17.12
CA CYS A 444 -8.35 25.18 -18.40
C CYS A 444 -9.58 24.72 -19.23
N ARG A 445 -9.90 23.42 -19.23
CA ARG A 445 -11.12 22.91 -19.89
C ARG A 445 -12.40 23.41 -19.20
N ALA A 446 -12.40 23.54 -17.88
CA ALA A 446 -13.55 24.04 -17.13
C ALA A 446 -13.78 25.53 -17.41
N GLU A 447 -12.71 26.33 -17.40
CA GLU A 447 -12.75 27.76 -17.74
C GLU A 447 -13.24 27.97 -19.18
N LYS A 448 -12.75 27.20 -20.16
CA LYS A 448 -13.25 27.23 -21.53
C LYS A 448 -14.74 26.91 -21.62
N LYS A 449 -15.23 25.90 -20.89
CA LYS A 449 -16.66 25.57 -20.85
C LYS A 449 -17.51 26.66 -20.20
N ILE A 450 -16.99 27.35 -19.18
CA ILE A 450 -17.68 28.48 -18.55
C ILE A 450 -17.77 29.64 -19.54
N GLU A 451 -16.67 29.94 -20.24
CA GLU A 451 -16.62 31.00 -21.24
C GLU A 451 -17.51 30.70 -22.45
N GLU A 452 -17.51 29.47 -22.96
CA GLU A 452 -18.41 29.03 -24.02
C GLU A 452 -19.88 29.17 -23.63
N LYS A 453 -20.23 28.86 -22.37
CA LYS A 453 -21.59 29.08 -21.84
C LYS A 453 -21.93 30.56 -21.79
N ARG A 454 -21.01 31.41 -21.31
CA ARG A 454 -21.18 32.86 -21.25
C ARG A 454 -21.44 33.47 -22.63
N ILE A 455 -20.62 33.09 -23.62
CA ILE A 455 -20.79 33.52 -25.02
C ILE A 455 -22.13 33.04 -25.60
N LYS A 456 -22.55 31.80 -25.31
CA LYS A 456 -23.82 31.25 -25.79
C LYS A 456 -25.03 31.96 -25.17
N GLU A 457 -24.97 32.28 -23.87
CA GLU A 457 -26.00 33.05 -23.18
C GLU A 457 -26.11 34.47 -23.75
N GLU A 458 -24.98 35.14 -23.98
CA GLU A 458 -24.94 36.46 -24.62
C GLU A 458 -25.52 36.43 -26.05
N PHE A 459 -25.22 35.39 -26.83
CA PHE A 459 -25.75 35.23 -28.17
C PHE A 459 -27.28 35.00 -28.18
N GLU A 460 -27.78 34.16 -27.26
CA GLU A 460 -29.23 33.94 -27.11
C GLU A 460 -29.95 35.20 -26.60
N GLU A 461 -29.33 36.00 -25.73
CA GLU A 461 -29.87 37.29 -25.30
C GLU A 461 -29.96 38.27 -26.46
N LYS A 462 -28.89 38.44 -27.26
CA LYS A 462 -28.89 39.25 -28.47
C LYS A 462 -29.95 38.78 -29.47
N LYS A 463 -30.13 37.47 -29.65
CA LYS A 463 -31.18 36.90 -30.51
C LYS A 463 -32.58 37.21 -30.00
N LYS A 464 -32.82 37.13 -28.69
CA LYS A 464 -34.09 37.52 -28.06
C LYS A 464 -34.34 39.02 -28.22
N GLU A 465 -33.32 39.85 -28.06
CA GLU A 465 -33.42 41.30 -28.25
C GLU A 465 -33.76 41.67 -29.70
N SER A 466 -33.08 41.07 -30.68
CA SER A 466 -33.40 41.26 -32.10
C SER A 466 -34.83 40.84 -32.42
N LYS A 467 -35.31 39.69 -31.90
CA LYS A 467 -36.71 39.27 -32.06
C LYS A 467 -37.70 40.26 -31.44
N ARG A 468 -37.41 40.78 -30.23
CA ARG A 468 -38.24 41.81 -29.59
C ARG A 468 -38.29 43.10 -30.41
N LYS A 469 -37.17 43.51 -31.03
CA LYS A 469 -37.13 44.68 -31.92
C LYS A 469 -37.94 44.45 -33.20
N THR A 470 -37.83 43.29 -33.85
CA THR A 470 -38.64 42.97 -35.05
C THR A 470 -40.14 42.93 -34.76
N VAL A 471 -40.57 42.27 -33.67
CA VAL A 471 -41.99 42.25 -33.28
C VAL A 471 -42.50 43.65 -32.94
N LYS A 472 -41.66 44.52 -32.34
CA LYS A 472 -42.03 45.90 -32.06
C LYS A 472 -42.19 46.73 -33.34
N VAL A 473 -41.39 46.48 -34.38
CA VAL A 473 -41.53 47.14 -35.69
C VAL A 473 -42.80 46.68 -36.42
N GLU A 474 -43.20 45.42 -36.28
CA GLU A 474 -44.49 44.92 -36.81
C GLU A 474 -45.71 45.41 -36.03
N LEU A 475 -45.52 46.00 -34.83
CA LEU A 475 -46.59 46.44 -33.93
C LEU A 475 -46.62 47.97 -33.72
N VAL A 476 -46.10 48.75 -34.66
CA VAL A 476 -46.33 50.20 -34.70
C VAL A 476 -47.56 50.44 -35.58
N ASP A 477 -48.53 51.19 -35.05
CA ASP A 477 -49.84 51.58 -35.64
C ASP A 477 -51.01 50.58 -35.55
N GLY A 478 -50.95 49.57 -34.67
CA GLY A 478 -52.15 48.84 -34.23
C GLY A 478 -52.92 48.04 -35.31
N VAL A 479 -52.37 47.90 -36.51
CA VAL A 479 -52.95 47.12 -37.60
C VAL A 479 -52.07 45.91 -37.88
N TRP A 480 -52.62 44.71 -37.71
CA TRP A 480 -52.01 43.48 -38.21
C TRP A 480 -51.99 43.54 -39.74
N VAL A 481 -50.85 43.87 -40.35
CA VAL A 481 -50.68 43.75 -41.80
C VAL A 481 -50.45 42.28 -42.10
N GLY A 482 -51.55 41.54 -42.30
CA GLY A 482 -51.50 40.19 -42.84
C GLY A 482 -50.71 40.19 -44.14
N LYS A 483 -49.76 39.26 -44.28
CA LYS A 483 -49.00 39.03 -45.52
C LYS A 483 -49.99 38.99 -46.70
N PRO A 484 -49.87 39.85 -47.72
CA PRO A 484 -50.67 39.71 -48.91
C PRO A 484 -50.20 38.48 -49.67
N ALA A 485 -51.10 37.53 -49.89
CA ALA A 485 -50.96 36.52 -50.93
C ALA A 485 -50.89 37.22 -52.29
N LYS A 486 -49.71 37.24 -52.91
CA LYS A 486 -49.53 37.36 -54.36
C LYS A 486 -48.41 36.39 -54.74
N ALA A 487 -48.78 35.24 -55.31
CA ALA A 487 -49.05 35.04 -56.72
C ALA A 487 -47.77 35.21 -57.56
N ALA A 488 -47.37 34.09 -58.14
CA ALA A 488 -46.27 33.95 -59.08
C ALA A 488 -46.34 34.95 -60.25
N ARG A 489 -45.19 35.53 -60.58
CA ARG A 489 -44.74 36.01 -61.90
C ARG A 489 -43.20 36.13 -61.74
N SER A 490 -42.38 35.22 -62.25
CA SER A 490 -42.07 34.93 -63.66
C SER A 490 -41.68 36.19 -64.46
N SER A 491 -40.38 36.48 -64.46
CA SER A 491 -39.52 36.89 -65.59
C SER A 491 -38.19 37.39 -64.99
N PHE A 492 -37.08 36.67 -65.04
CA PHE A 492 -36.24 36.39 -66.21
C PHE A 492 -35.61 37.66 -66.81
N PHE A 493 -34.26 37.65 -66.83
CA PHE A 493 -33.22 38.50 -67.45
C PHE A 493 -32.17 38.92 -66.40
N ASP A 494 -31.10 38.13 -66.20
CA ASP A 494 -29.83 38.09 -66.95
C ASP A 494 -28.99 39.37 -66.79
N PHE A 495 -27.79 39.27 -66.21
CA PHE A 495 -26.51 39.17 -66.95
C PHE A 495 -25.29 39.56 -66.07
N GLU A 496 -24.17 38.95 -66.44
CA GLU A 496 -22.80 38.94 -65.90
C GLU A 496 -22.19 40.26 -65.39
N ARG A 497 -21.32 40.14 -64.38
CA ARG A 497 -19.89 40.47 -64.53
C ARG A 497 -19.01 39.72 -63.54
#